data_AF-A0A849VNT3-F1
#
_entry.id   AF-A0A849VNT3-F1
#
_cell.length_a   1.000
_cell.length_b   1.000
_cell.length_c   1.000
_cell.angle_alpha   90.00
_cell.angle_beta   90.00
_cell.angle_gamma   90.00
#
_symmetry.space_group_name_H-M   'P 1'
#
loop_
_entity.id
_entity.type
_entity.pdbx_description
1 polymer ?
#
loop_
_entity_poly.entity_id
_entity_poly.type
_entity_poly.pdbx_seq_one_letter_code
_entity_poly.pdbx_strand_id
1 'polypeptide(L)'
;MSETSPKPVEISPKFSEGPAMSDADLAANLLDDVIGHRGVREPVKSMLDRAYRALSTRNREWTRRRVRSIFNKETTRIDHREIEEMRSVIRAKESHAAFKSETARIAAMAVDSASATDRGEASR
;
A
#
# COMPACT_ATOMS: atom_id res chain seq x y z
N MET A 1 17.50 -52.49 -39.18
CA MET A 1 18.43 -51.38 -38.91
C MET A 1 17.58 -50.19 -38.49
N SER A 2 17.95 -49.64 -37.35
CA SER A 2 17.30 -48.57 -36.60
C SER A 2 17.35 -47.24 -37.36
N GLU A 3 16.31 -46.41 -37.24
CA GLU A 3 16.41 -44.95 -37.14
C GLU A 3 15.01 -44.34 -36.93
N THR A 4 14.55 -44.33 -35.68
CA THR A 4 13.38 -43.55 -35.28
C THR A 4 13.88 -42.22 -34.74
N SER A 5 13.86 -41.17 -35.56
CA SER A 5 14.15 -39.80 -35.12
C SER A 5 13.19 -39.38 -34.00
N PRO A 6 13.67 -38.84 -32.86
CA PRO A 6 12.80 -38.28 -31.86
C PRO A 6 12.32 -36.89 -32.33
N LYS A 7 11.01 -36.71 -32.47
CA LYS A 7 10.43 -35.38 -32.69
C LYS A 7 10.77 -34.49 -31.49
N PRO A 8 11.20 -33.23 -31.69
CA PRO A 8 11.37 -32.31 -30.59
C PRO A 8 9.98 -32.03 -30.00
N VAL A 9 9.82 -32.37 -28.73
CA VAL A 9 8.65 -31.98 -27.95
C VAL A 9 8.78 -30.47 -27.75
N GLU A 10 8.02 -29.70 -28.51
CA GLU A 10 7.85 -28.27 -28.23
C GLU A 10 7.15 -28.15 -26.87
N ILE A 11 7.96 -27.95 -25.84
CA ILE A 11 7.49 -27.57 -24.51
C ILE A 11 6.98 -26.14 -24.65
N SER A 12 5.72 -26.00 -25.06
CA SER A 12 4.98 -24.76 -24.88
C SER A 12 5.09 -24.38 -23.41
N PRO A 13 5.63 -23.19 -23.06
CA PRO A 13 5.49 -22.68 -21.71
C PRO A 13 4.02 -22.30 -21.59
N LYS A 14 3.18 -23.25 -21.15
CA LYS A 14 1.91 -22.88 -20.54
C LYS A 14 2.31 -22.21 -19.25
N PHE A 15 2.58 -20.91 -19.34
CA PHE A 15 2.81 -20.03 -18.22
C PHE A 15 1.65 -20.26 -17.25
N SER A 16 2.02 -20.87 -16.13
CA SER A 16 1.21 -20.97 -14.94
C SER A 16 1.03 -19.56 -14.39
N GLU A 17 0.06 -18.82 -14.90
CA GLU A 17 -0.37 -17.57 -14.29
C GLU A 17 -1.89 -17.60 -14.22
N GLY A 18 -2.43 -17.40 -13.01
CA GLY A 18 -3.85 -17.11 -12.84
C GLY A 18 -4.27 -15.91 -13.70
N PRO A 19 -5.58 -15.59 -13.77
CA PRO A 19 -6.05 -14.47 -14.60
C PRO A 19 -5.20 -13.24 -14.32
N ALA A 20 -4.49 -12.75 -15.35
CA ALA A 20 -3.64 -11.58 -15.26
C ALA A 20 -4.46 -10.45 -14.63
N MET A 21 -4.04 -9.99 -13.44
CA MET A 21 -4.77 -8.97 -12.70
C MET A 21 -4.85 -7.72 -13.57
N SER A 22 -6.06 -7.24 -13.84
CA SER A 22 -6.24 -6.04 -14.66
C SER A 22 -5.64 -4.82 -13.94
N ASP A 23 -5.19 -3.82 -14.69
CA ASP A 23 -4.69 -2.57 -14.11
C ASP A 23 -5.75 -1.89 -13.22
N ALA A 24 -7.03 -2.08 -13.54
CA ALA A 24 -8.15 -1.60 -12.73
C ALA A 24 -8.23 -2.33 -11.37
N ASP A 25 -8.03 -3.65 -11.35
CA ASP A 25 -7.99 -4.43 -10.11
C ASP A 25 -6.78 -4.08 -9.26
N LEU A 26 -5.61 -3.92 -9.91
CA LEU A 26 -4.39 -3.47 -9.24
C LEU A 26 -4.58 -2.09 -8.61
N ALA A 27 -5.15 -1.14 -9.35
CA ALA A 27 -5.41 0.21 -8.86
C ALA A 27 -6.42 0.23 -7.70
N ALA A 28 -7.46 -0.60 -7.75
CA ALA A 28 -8.41 -0.74 -6.65
C ALA A 28 -7.73 -1.25 -5.37
N ASN A 29 -6.89 -2.29 -5.49
CA ASN A 29 -6.15 -2.83 -4.35
C ASN A 29 -5.16 -1.81 -3.77
N LEU A 30 -4.42 -1.09 -4.63
CA LEU A 30 -3.54 -0.01 -4.18
C LEU A 30 -4.32 1.12 -3.50
N LEU A 31 -5.54 1.40 -3.98
CA LEU A 31 -6.39 2.42 -3.38
C LEU A 31 -6.84 2.03 -1.97
N ASP A 32 -7.11 0.74 -1.73
CA ASP A 32 -7.40 0.22 -0.38
C ASP A 32 -6.19 0.40 0.57
N ASP A 33 -4.96 0.21 0.09
CA ASP A 33 -3.74 0.49 0.86
C ASP A 33 -3.54 2.00 1.12
N VAL A 34 -3.84 2.83 0.11
CA VAL A 34 -3.85 4.29 0.26
C VAL A 34 -4.88 4.75 1.29
N ILE A 35 -6.05 4.10 1.33
CA ILE A 35 -7.08 4.33 2.35
C ILE A 35 -6.56 3.91 3.74
N GLY A 36 -5.93 2.73 3.82
CA GLY A 36 -5.45 2.11 5.05
C GLY A 36 -6.57 1.50 5.88
N HIS A 37 -6.33 1.37 7.20
CA HIS A 37 -7.28 0.70 8.10
C HIS A 37 -8.62 1.44 8.14
N ARG A 38 -9.71 0.71 7.88
CA ARG A 38 -11.08 1.23 7.97
C ARG A 38 -11.51 1.32 9.45
N GLY A 39 -12.04 2.47 9.85
CA GLY A 39 -12.62 2.61 11.19
C GLY A 39 -13.90 1.78 11.37
N VAL A 40 -14.15 1.29 12.60
CA VAL A 40 -15.26 0.38 12.98
C VAL A 40 -16.66 0.86 12.52
N ARG A 41 -16.83 2.17 12.31
CA ARG A 41 -18.07 2.79 11.78
C ARG A 41 -17.79 3.91 10.79
N GLU A 42 -16.65 3.85 10.10
CA GLU A 42 -16.29 4.91 9.17
C GLU A 42 -17.19 4.90 7.92
N PRO A 43 -17.84 6.03 7.57
CA PRO A 43 -18.56 6.16 6.32
C PRO A 43 -17.61 6.05 5.11
N VAL A 44 -18.04 5.34 4.06
CA VAL A 44 -17.28 5.17 2.80
C VAL A 44 -16.85 6.52 2.22
N LYS A 45 -17.71 7.53 2.31
CA LYS A 45 -17.39 8.89 1.84
C LYS A 45 -16.16 9.47 2.55
N SER A 46 -16.10 9.37 3.88
CA SER A 46 -14.97 9.89 4.67
C SER A 46 -13.68 9.16 4.34
N MET A 47 -13.78 7.85 4.13
CA MET A 47 -12.69 6.98 3.71
C MET A 47 -12.11 7.40 2.34
N LEU A 48 -12.98 7.62 1.35
CA LEU A 48 -12.59 8.08 0.01
C LEU A 48 -12.08 9.52 0.01
N ASP A 49 -12.65 10.40 0.84
CA ASP A 49 -12.17 11.77 1.00
C ASP A 49 -10.75 11.82 1.59
N ARG A 50 -10.40 10.90 2.51
CA ARG A 50 -9.02 10.75 3.02
C ARG A 50 -8.06 10.32 1.92
N ALA A 51 -8.42 9.30 1.14
CA ALA A 51 -7.61 8.84 0.01
C ALA A 51 -7.41 9.96 -1.03
N TYR A 52 -8.48 10.67 -1.38
CA TYR A 52 -8.44 11.83 -2.25
C TYR A 52 -7.45 12.89 -1.74
N ARG A 53 -7.52 13.28 -0.46
CA ARG A 53 -6.59 14.28 0.11
C ARG A 53 -5.12 13.85 0.03
N ALA A 54 -4.84 12.56 0.26
CA ALA A 54 -3.50 12.02 0.18
C ALA A 54 -2.95 12.09 -1.27
N LEU A 55 -3.77 11.71 -2.24
CA LEU A 55 -3.40 11.72 -3.67
C LEU A 55 -3.34 13.14 -4.24
N SER A 56 -4.30 14.01 -3.89
CA SER A 56 -4.38 15.39 -4.38
C SER A 56 -3.20 16.26 -3.94
N THR A 57 -2.55 15.90 -2.83
CA THR A 57 -1.33 16.55 -2.35
C THR A 57 -0.14 16.30 -3.29
N ARG A 58 -0.12 15.15 -3.97
CA ARG A 58 0.92 14.79 -4.94
C ARG A 58 0.60 15.31 -6.34
N ASN A 59 -0.65 15.15 -6.78
CA ASN A 59 -1.09 15.58 -8.09
C ASN A 59 -2.52 16.14 -8.02
N ARG A 60 -2.70 17.37 -8.54
CA ARG A 60 -3.99 18.08 -8.54
C ARG A 60 -5.00 17.53 -9.55
N GLU A 61 -4.57 16.65 -10.46
CA GLU A 61 -5.45 15.97 -11.42
C GLU A 61 -6.38 14.96 -10.75
N TRP A 62 -6.04 14.48 -9.54
CA TRP A 62 -6.93 13.63 -8.77
C TRP A 62 -8.22 14.37 -8.44
N THR A 63 -9.35 13.70 -8.67
CA THR A 63 -10.67 14.17 -8.29
C THR A 63 -11.37 13.14 -7.42
N ARG A 64 -12.30 13.60 -6.57
CA ARG A 64 -13.16 12.69 -5.78
C ARG A 64 -13.90 11.68 -6.66
N ARG A 65 -14.34 12.11 -7.85
CA ARG A 65 -15.02 11.24 -8.82
C ARG A 65 -14.07 10.15 -9.31
N ARG A 66 -12.82 10.49 -9.67
CA ARG A 66 -11.83 9.53 -10.13
C ARG A 66 -11.53 8.47 -9.07
N VAL A 67 -11.27 8.91 -7.84
CA VAL A 67 -11.04 8.01 -6.68
C VAL A 67 -12.21 7.05 -6.48
N ARG A 68 -13.45 7.56 -6.51
CA ARG A 68 -14.66 6.71 -6.37
C ARG A 68 -14.80 5.70 -7.52
N SER A 69 -14.57 6.13 -8.75
CA SER A 69 -14.70 5.25 -9.91
C SER A 69 -13.62 4.18 -9.97
N ILE A 70 -12.42 4.43 -9.43
CA ILE A 70 -11.39 3.39 -9.25
C ILE A 70 -11.79 2.43 -8.12
N PHE A 71 -12.24 2.95 -6.98
CA PHE A 71 -12.69 2.13 -5.85
C PHE A 71 -13.83 1.18 -6.22
N ASN A 72 -14.83 1.66 -6.97
CA ASN A 72 -15.94 0.84 -7.44
C ASN A 72 -15.58 -0.05 -8.65
N LYS A 73 -14.33 -0.01 -9.13
CA LYS A 73 -13.88 -0.69 -10.36
C LYS A 73 -14.71 -0.34 -11.61
N GLU A 74 -15.27 0.87 -11.64
CA GLU A 74 -16.04 1.40 -12.78
C GLU A 74 -15.13 1.88 -13.92
N THR A 75 -13.84 2.04 -13.65
CA THR A 75 -12.87 2.55 -14.60
C THR A 75 -12.10 1.41 -15.26
N THR A 76 -12.18 1.31 -16.58
CA THR A 76 -11.45 0.30 -17.36
C THR A 76 -10.00 0.70 -17.64
N ARG A 77 -9.72 2.00 -17.81
CA ARG A 77 -8.39 2.53 -18.14
C ARG A 77 -7.81 3.31 -16.98
N ILE A 78 -6.71 2.80 -16.44
CA ILE A 78 -5.89 3.46 -15.43
C ILE A 78 -4.58 3.86 -16.08
N ASP A 79 -4.17 5.10 -15.92
CA ASP A 79 -2.89 5.54 -16.44
C ASP A 79 -1.76 5.10 -15.50
N HIS A 80 -0.62 4.73 -16.07
CA HIS A 80 0.53 4.26 -15.30
C HIS A 80 0.95 5.24 -14.18
N ARG A 81 0.89 6.54 -14.48
CA ARG A 81 1.17 7.62 -13.53
C ARG A 81 0.27 7.55 -12.29
N GLU A 82 -1.01 7.23 -12.45
CA GLU A 82 -1.95 7.11 -11.32
C GLU A 82 -1.54 5.96 -10.39
N ILE A 83 -1.10 4.83 -10.96
CA ILE A 83 -0.59 3.67 -10.23
C ILE A 83 0.68 4.03 -9.45
N GLU A 84 1.62 4.72 -10.09
CA GLU A 84 2.86 5.18 -9.45
C GLU A 84 2.60 6.17 -8.30
N GLU A 85 1.63 7.07 -8.47
CA GLU A 85 1.23 8.03 -7.46
C GLU A 85 0.62 7.32 -6.24
N MET A 86 -0.25 6.32 -6.45
CA MET A 86 -0.78 5.48 -5.35
C MET A 86 0.34 4.75 -4.62
N ARG A 87 1.28 4.12 -5.34
CA ARG A 87 2.45 3.45 -4.75
C ARG A 87 3.32 4.42 -3.94
N SER A 88 3.50 5.65 -4.44
CA SER A 88 4.27 6.69 -3.76
C SER A 88 3.63 7.10 -2.43
N VAL A 89 2.30 7.24 -2.41
CA VAL A 89 1.56 7.53 -1.17
C VAL A 89 1.69 6.39 -0.17
N ILE A 90 1.58 5.13 -0.62
CA ILE A 90 1.75 3.95 0.25
C ILE A 90 3.14 3.95 0.88
N ARG A 91 4.21 4.06 0.08
CA ARG A 91 5.60 4.12 0.58
C ARG A 91 5.81 5.27 1.58
N ALA A 92 5.20 6.43 1.34
CA ALA A 92 5.29 7.56 2.25
C ALA A 92 4.56 7.30 3.58
N LYS A 93 3.45 6.56 3.58
CA LYS A 93 2.75 6.15 4.80
C LYS A 93 3.55 5.11 5.58
N GLU A 94 4.16 4.14 4.89
CA GLU A 94 5.01 3.11 5.49
C GLU A 94 6.26 3.72 6.14
N SER A 95 6.96 4.62 5.44
CA SER A 95 8.13 5.29 5.98
C SER A 95 7.79 6.15 7.20
N HIS A 96 6.65 6.85 7.17
CA HIS A 96 6.16 7.62 8.32
C HIS A 96 5.76 6.72 9.49
N ALA A 97 5.14 5.57 9.24
CA ALA A 97 4.80 4.60 10.27
C ALA A 97 6.06 4.00 10.93
N ALA A 98 7.07 3.65 10.13
CA ALA A 98 8.36 3.16 10.61
C ALA A 98 9.06 4.21 11.48
N PHE A 99 9.12 5.47 11.01
CA PHE A 99 9.70 6.58 11.77
C PHE A 99 8.98 6.80 13.11
N LYS A 100 7.64 6.74 13.12
CA LYS A 100 6.83 6.89 14.33
C LYS A 100 7.09 5.75 15.33
N SER A 101 7.19 4.51 14.85
CA SER A 101 7.50 3.35 15.69
C SER A 101 8.88 3.48 16.32
N GLU A 102 9.89 3.89 15.55
CA GLU A 102 11.24 4.08 16.06
C GLU A 102 11.32 5.22 17.08
N THR A 103 10.66 6.35 16.79
CA THR A 103 10.58 7.49 17.71
C THR A 103 9.88 7.09 19.02
N ALA A 104 8.80 6.31 18.94
CA ALA A 104 8.10 5.81 20.12
C ALA A 104 8.98 4.88 20.97
N ARG A 105 9.80 4.04 20.33
CA ARG A 105 10.76 3.18 21.02
C ARG A 105 11.83 3.97 21.76
N ILE A 106 12.42 4.97 21.10
CA ILE A 106 13.42 5.87 21.70
C ILE A 106 12.80 6.64 22.88
N ALA A 107 11.59 7.16 22.70
CA ALA A 107 10.88 7.88 23.76
C ALA A 107 10.60 6.96 24.98
N ALA A 108 10.16 5.72 24.76
CA ALA A 108 9.94 4.75 25.83
C ALA A 108 11.23 4.46 26.61
N MET A 109 12.35 4.23 25.92
CA MET A 109 13.66 4.02 26.55
C MET A 109 14.14 5.23 27.36
N ALA A 110 13.86 6.45 26.89
CA ALA A 110 14.22 7.69 27.59
C ALA A 110 13.35 7.92 28.85
N VAL A 111 12.07 7.55 28.81
CA VAL A 111 11.18 7.61 29.98
C VAL A 111 11.61 6.57 31.04
N ASP A 112 11.93 5.35 30.61
CA ASP A 112 12.36 4.29 31.52
C ASP A 112 13.68 4.66 32.23
N SER A 113 14.64 5.25 31.52
CA SER A 113 15.93 5.68 32.10
C SER A 113 15.79 6.88 33.05
N ALA A 114 14.91 7.84 32.75
CA ALA A 114 14.60 8.94 33.64
C ALA A 114 13.93 8.46 34.93
N SER A 115 12.98 7.51 34.82
CA SER A 115 12.29 6.93 35.98
C SER A 115 13.18 6.07 36.89
N ALA A 116 14.25 5.50 36.33
CA ALA A 116 15.25 4.73 37.08
C ALA A 116 16.24 5.63 37.84
N THR A 117 16.52 6.82 37.30
CA THR A 117 17.43 7.80 37.92
C THR A 117 16.76 8.47 39.12
N ASP A 118 15.49 8.87 38.98
CA ASP A 118 14.67 9.49 40.05
C ASP A 118 14.49 8.57 41.27
N ARG A 119 14.36 7.26 41.06
CA ARG A 119 14.22 6.27 42.15
C ARG A 119 15.52 5.99 42.90
N GLY A 120 16.67 6.25 42.29
CA GLY A 120 17.99 6.07 42.90
C GLY A 120 18.40 7.21 43.85
N GLU A 121 17.86 8.42 43.65
CA GLU A 121 18.13 9.58 44.50
C GLU A 121 17.31 9.58 45.80
N ALA A 122 16.14 8.94 45.83
CA ALA A 122 15.29 8.85 47.02
C ALA A 122 15.72 7.79 48.06
N SER A 123 16.86 7.11 47.85
CA SER A 123 17.39 6.07 48.76
C SER A 123 18.77 6.39 49.36
N ARG A 124 19.15 7.66 49.44
CA ARG A 124 20.33 8.14 50.19
C ARG A 124 19.92 9.04 51.34
#